data_AF-A0A8E7AY40-F1
#
_entry.id   AF-A0A8E7AY40-F1
#
_cell.length_a   1.000
_cell.length_b   1.000
_cell.length_c   1.000
_cell.angle_alpha   90.00
_cell.angle_beta   90.00
_cell.angle_gamma   90.00
#
_symmetry.space_group_name_H-M   'P 1'
#
loop_
_entity.id
_entity.type
_entity.pdbx_description
1 polymer ?
#
loop_
_entity_poly.entity_id
_entity_poly.type
_entity_poly.pdbx_seq_one_letter_code
_entity_poly.pdbx_strand_id
1 'polypeptide(L)'
;MAAGWISKELAIILVPFITLVSGCIIGYFAQKTGFCAIGGFRDYIMFRHTRLLNGFIAMILSAIVAFFIFHMITPMAFENFPWLVTKGVLSAVPGAPADLSQMAYIILAVIGGIGMGVIGVYVGGCPLRQFVMTAEGSMKSLWFVIGMAVGSVIFYLITAGFVVGLMKSVGL
;
A
#
# COMPACT_ATOMS: atom_id res chain seq x y z
N MET A 1 -21.23 -7.30 -7.31
CA MET A 1 -21.44 -8.76 -7.36
C MET A 1 -20.06 -9.40 -7.26
N ALA A 2 -19.65 -9.79 -6.05
CA ALA A 2 -18.33 -10.39 -5.81
C ALA A 2 -18.32 -11.81 -6.37
N ALA A 3 -17.41 -12.07 -7.32
CA ALA A 3 -16.99 -13.36 -7.85
C ALA A 3 -18.11 -14.36 -8.24
N GLY A 4 -18.26 -14.64 -9.54
CA GLY A 4 -19.14 -15.70 -10.06
C GLY A 4 -18.75 -17.15 -9.70
N TRP A 5 -18.00 -17.36 -8.61
CA TRP A 5 -17.46 -18.66 -8.19
C TRP A 5 -17.88 -19.08 -6.78
N ILE A 6 -18.34 -18.17 -5.92
CA ILE A 6 -18.60 -18.44 -4.48
C ILE A 6 -19.96 -17.84 -4.08
N SER A 7 -20.80 -18.60 -3.36
CA SER A 7 -22.07 -18.09 -2.81
C SER A 7 -21.80 -17.03 -1.73
N LYS A 8 -22.67 -16.01 -1.62
CA LYS A 8 -22.49 -14.89 -0.67
C LYS A 8 -22.30 -15.36 0.78
N GLU A 9 -22.98 -16.44 1.15
CA GLU A 9 -22.91 -17.03 2.49
C GLU A 9 -21.55 -17.72 2.75
N LEU A 10 -20.99 -18.40 1.75
CA LEU A 10 -19.69 -19.03 1.84
C LEU A 10 -18.55 -17.99 1.85
N ALA A 11 -18.71 -16.87 1.13
CA ALA A 11 -17.72 -15.80 1.08
C ALA A 11 -17.50 -15.12 2.44
N ILE A 12 -18.56 -14.93 3.24
CA ILE A 12 -18.47 -14.26 4.55
C ILE A 12 -17.59 -15.07 5.52
N ILE A 13 -17.66 -16.40 5.47
CA ILE A 13 -16.89 -17.28 6.35
C ILE A 13 -15.48 -17.50 5.79
N LEU A 14 -15.36 -17.72 4.48
CA LEU A 14 -14.09 -18.13 3.87
C LEU A 14 -13.08 -16.97 3.76
N VAL A 15 -13.52 -15.75 3.48
CA VAL A 15 -12.63 -14.59 3.27
C VAL A 15 -11.79 -14.23 4.51
N PRO A 16 -12.35 -14.19 5.74
CA PRO A 16 -11.55 -13.97 6.95
C PRO A 16 -10.44 -15.00 7.14
N PHE A 17 -10.70 -16.29 6.90
CA PHE A 17 -9.67 -17.32 7.04
C PHE A 17 -8.58 -17.20 5.97
N ILE A 18 -8.94 -16.95 4.71
CA ILE A 18 -7.97 -16.75 3.63
C ILE A 18 -7.09 -15.52 3.90
N THR A 19 -7.67 -14.42 4.39
CA THR A 19 -6.91 -13.19 4.70
C THR A 19 -6.01 -13.37 5.91
N LEU A 20 -6.46 -14.08 6.94
CA LEU A 20 -5.64 -14.40 8.11
C LEU A 20 -4.45 -15.29 7.74
N VAL A 21 -4.68 -16.37 7.00
CA VAL A 21 -3.62 -17.29 6.57
C VAL A 21 -2.63 -16.59 5.65
N SER A 22 -3.10 -15.80 4.68
CA SER A 22 -2.21 -15.05 3.79
C SER A 22 -1.39 -13.99 4.54
N GLY A 23 -1.98 -13.31 5.52
CA GLY A 23 -1.27 -12.37 6.41
C GLY A 23 -0.16 -13.05 7.21
N CYS A 24 -0.41 -14.22 7.80
CA CYS A 24 0.61 -15.01 8.51
C CYS A 24 1.76 -15.43 7.59
N ILE A 25 1.45 -15.88 6.37
CA ILE A 25 2.44 -16.29 5.38
C ILE A 25 3.33 -15.09 4.99
N ILE A 26 2.73 -13.95 4.66
CA ILE A 26 3.47 -12.73 4.29
C ILE A 26 4.32 -12.25 5.47
N GLY A 27 3.78 -12.27 6.68
CA GLY A 27 4.51 -11.89 7.90
C GLY A 27 5.72 -12.77 8.18
N TYR A 28 5.62 -14.09 7.95
CA TYR A 28 6.75 -15.01 8.08
C TYR A 28 7.85 -14.74 7.04
N PHE A 29 7.47 -14.54 5.77
CA PHE A 29 8.44 -14.19 4.72
C PHE A 29 9.09 -12.82 4.98
N ALA A 30 8.33 -11.85 5.49
CA ALA A 30 8.86 -10.52 5.82
C ALA A 30 9.90 -10.57 6.94
N GLN A 31 9.65 -11.35 8.00
CA GLN A 31 10.62 -11.60 9.08
C GLN A 31 11.90 -12.26 8.55
N LYS A 32 11.77 -13.33 7.75
CA LYS A 32 12.92 -14.07 7.23
C LYS A 32 13.79 -13.25 6.27
N THR A 33 13.18 -12.36 5.48
CA THR A 33 13.89 -11.59 4.45
C THR A 33 14.47 -10.27 4.96
N GLY A 34 14.01 -9.77 6.11
CA GLY A 34 14.46 -8.48 6.65
C GLY A 34 14.15 -7.31 5.70
N PHE A 35 13.06 -7.43 4.92
CA PHE A 35 12.75 -6.51 3.83
C PHE A 35 12.53 -5.08 4.33
N CYS A 36 13.29 -4.13 3.76
CA CYS A 36 13.17 -2.71 4.04
C CYS A 36 13.31 -1.92 2.74
N ALA A 37 12.23 -1.27 2.29
CA ALA A 37 12.26 -0.48 1.06
C ALA A 37 13.29 0.67 1.13
N ILE A 38 13.34 1.37 2.27
CA ILE A 38 14.29 2.47 2.51
C ILE A 38 15.73 1.95 2.57
N GLY A 39 15.94 0.80 3.24
CA GLY A 39 17.25 0.15 3.34
C GLY A 39 17.77 -0.29 1.97
N GLY A 40 16.89 -0.77 1.08
CA GLY A 40 17.27 -1.18 -0.27
C GLY A 40 17.91 -0.05 -1.08
N PHE A 41 17.35 1.16 -1.04
CA PHE A 41 17.94 2.31 -1.73
C PHE A 41 19.23 2.79 -1.06
N ARG A 42 19.26 2.88 0.28
CA ARG A 42 20.45 3.31 1.02
C ARG A 42 21.64 2.38 0.77
N ASP A 43 21.42 1.07 0.89
CA ASP A 43 22.49 0.07 0.77
C ASP A 43 22.97 -0.08 -0.68
N TYR A 44 22.10 0.20 -1.65
CA TYR A 44 22.48 0.30 -3.07
C TYR A 44 23.40 1.51 -3.33
N ILE A 45 23.07 2.69 -2.77
CA ILE A 45 23.87 3.90 -2.99
C ILE A 45 25.21 3.83 -2.27
N MET A 46 25.24 3.39 -1.00
CA MET A 46 26.44 3.42 -0.16
C MET A 46 27.35 2.21 -0.37
N PHE A 47 26.79 1.00 -0.44
CA PHE A 47 27.57 -0.25 -0.46
C PHE A 47 27.44 -1.02 -1.77
N ARG A 48 26.62 -0.54 -2.71
CA ARG A 48 26.29 -1.23 -3.97
C ARG A 48 25.78 -2.65 -3.78
N HIS A 49 25.15 -2.94 -2.64
CA HIS A 49 24.52 -4.23 -2.41
C HIS A 49 23.11 -4.27 -3.00
N THR A 50 22.88 -5.16 -3.97
CA THR A 50 21.62 -5.27 -4.71
C THR A 50 20.63 -6.26 -4.10
N ARG A 51 21.00 -6.99 -3.04
CA ARG A 51 20.17 -8.05 -2.44
C ARG A 51 18.78 -7.54 -2.04
N LEU A 52 18.70 -6.43 -1.31
CA LEU A 52 17.42 -5.85 -0.89
C LEU A 52 16.68 -5.17 -2.05
N LEU A 53 17.41 -4.55 -2.97
CA LEU A 53 16.84 -3.89 -4.15
C LEU A 53 16.17 -4.89 -5.10
N ASN A 54 16.80 -6.06 -5.32
CA ASN A 54 16.22 -7.13 -6.13
C ASN A 54 14.90 -7.65 -5.53
N GLY A 55 14.76 -7.65 -4.20
CA GLY A 55 13.49 -7.96 -3.54
C GLY A 55 12.40 -6.94 -3.84
N PHE A 56 12.75 -5.64 -3.90
CA PHE A 56 11.79 -4.58 -4.25
C PHE A 56 11.34 -4.69 -5.71
N ILE A 57 12.28 -4.95 -6.63
CA ILE A 57 11.96 -5.18 -8.04
C ILE A 57 11.09 -6.43 -8.21
N ALA A 58 11.41 -7.53 -7.51
CA ALA A 58 10.62 -8.75 -7.55
C ALA A 58 9.18 -8.53 -7.05
N MET A 59 8.97 -7.73 -6.00
CA MET A 59 7.65 -7.34 -5.52
C MET A 59 6.84 -6.62 -6.61
N ILE A 60 7.43 -5.61 -7.27
CA ILE A 60 6.75 -4.86 -8.35
C ILE A 60 6.39 -5.78 -9.53
N LEU A 61 7.34 -6.59 -9.99
CA LEU A 61 7.12 -7.52 -11.10
C LEU A 61 6.05 -8.56 -10.74
N SER A 62 6.11 -9.13 -9.54
CA SER A 62 5.12 -10.10 -9.07
C SER A 62 3.71 -9.51 -8.98
N ALA A 63 3.59 -8.25 -8.55
CA ALA A 63 2.31 -7.55 -8.51
C ALA A 63 1.73 -7.38 -9.92
N ILE A 64 2.53 -6.91 -10.89
CA ILE A 64 2.09 -6.76 -12.28
C ILE A 64 1.60 -8.10 -12.83
N VAL A 65 2.39 -9.17 -12.68
CA VAL A 65 2.03 -10.51 -13.14
C VAL A 65 0.75 -11.01 -12.46
N ALA A 66 0.64 -10.85 -11.14
CA ALA A 66 -0.55 -11.26 -10.40
C ALA A 66 -1.80 -10.51 -10.88
N PHE A 67 -1.72 -9.19 -11.07
CA PHE A 67 -2.85 -8.40 -11.57
C PHE A 67 -3.26 -8.82 -12.99
N PHE A 68 -2.31 -9.14 -13.88
CA PHE A 68 -2.63 -9.70 -15.19
C PHE A 68 -3.34 -11.06 -15.10
N ILE A 69 -2.87 -11.95 -14.23
CA ILE A 69 -3.50 -13.25 -14.01
C ILE A 69 -4.92 -13.07 -13.45
N PHE A 70 -5.10 -12.22 -12.45
CA PHE A 70 -6.41 -11.93 -11.86
C PHE A 70 -7.38 -11.27 -12.84
N HIS A 71 -6.88 -10.44 -13.77
CA HIS A 71 -7.69 -9.87 -14.84
C HIS A 71 -8.20 -10.96 -15.79
N MET A 72 -7.37 -11.96 -16.13
CA MET A 72 -7.80 -13.10 -16.97
C MET A 72 -8.82 -14.02 -16.27
N ILE A 73 -8.66 -14.26 -14.97
CA ILE A 73 -9.52 -15.19 -14.22
C ILE A 73 -10.85 -14.53 -13.79
N THR A 74 -10.81 -13.25 -13.41
CA THR A 74 -11.98 -12.50 -12.88
C THR A 74 -12.10 -11.11 -13.51
N PRO A 75 -12.51 -11.00 -14.79
CA PRO A 75 -12.58 -9.70 -15.49
C PRO A 75 -13.56 -8.72 -14.85
N MET A 76 -14.63 -9.24 -14.24
CA MET A 76 -15.67 -8.47 -13.53
C MET A 76 -15.24 -7.93 -12.15
N ALA A 77 -14.09 -8.34 -11.61
CA ALA A 77 -13.57 -7.80 -10.34
C ALA A 77 -12.56 -6.66 -10.55
N PHE A 78 -11.99 -6.54 -11.76
CA PHE A 78 -10.94 -5.57 -12.09
C PHE A 78 -11.28 -4.82 -13.39
N GLU A 79 -12.37 -4.04 -13.35
CA GLU A 79 -12.94 -3.33 -14.51
C GLU A 79 -12.00 -2.28 -15.14
N ASN A 80 -10.97 -1.83 -14.40
CA ASN A 80 -10.08 -0.76 -14.83
C ASN A 80 -8.61 -1.19 -15.02
N PHE A 81 -8.30 -2.48 -15.05
CA PHE A 81 -6.94 -2.98 -15.29
C PHE A 81 -6.80 -3.42 -16.77
N PRO A 82 -5.77 -3.00 -17.54
CA PRO A 82 -4.65 -2.13 -17.20
C PRO A 82 -5.00 -0.64 -17.33
N TRP A 83 -5.02 0.08 -16.21
CA TRP A 83 -5.42 1.51 -16.17
C TRP A 83 -4.49 2.38 -17.02
N LEU A 84 -3.21 1.99 -17.11
CA LEU A 84 -2.18 2.71 -17.85
C LEU A 84 -2.47 2.77 -19.36
N VAL A 85 -3.06 1.70 -19.91
CA VAL A 85 -3.35 1.56 -21.35
C VAL A 85 -4.76 2.04 -21.69
N THR A 86 -5.72 1.87 -20.78
CA THR A 86 -7.14 2.18 -21.02
C THR A 86 -7.53 3.62 -20.70
N LYS A 87 -6.88 4.27 -19.72
CA LYS A 87 -7.21 5.65 -19.29
C LYS A 87 -6.07 6.65 -19.49
N GLY A 88 -4.89 6.19 -19.90
CA GLY A 88 -3.69 7.01 -20.12
C GLY A 88 -2.87 7.26 -18.85
N VAL A 89 -1.57 7.51 -19.02
CA VAL A 89 -0.55 7.63 -17.94
C VAL A 89 -0.91 8.71 -16.89
N LEU A 90 -1.69 9.71 -17.28
CA LEU A 90 -2.06 10.87 -16.45
C LEU A 90 -3.44 10.75 -15.80
N SER A 91 -4.14 9.62 -15.94
CA SER A 91 -5.44 9.40 -15.30
C SER A 91 -5.29 8.91 -13.86
N ALA A 92 -6.22 9.31 -13.00
CA ALA A 92 -6.22 8.92 -11.59
C ALA A 92 -6.37 7.41 -11.45
N VAL A 93 -5.63 6.81 -10.50
CA VAL A 93 -5.71 5.38 -10.20
C VAL A 93 -7.14 5.05 -9.76
N PRO A 94 -7.81 4.04 -10.36
CA PRO A 94 -9.15 3.64 -9.99
C PRO A 94 -9.18 3.20 -8.51
N GLY A 95 -9.96 3.90 -7.67
CA GLY A 95 -10.03 3.67 -6.22
C GLY A 95 -9.57 4.85 -5.35
N ALA A 96 -9.24 6.01 -5.94
CA ALA A 96 -8.94 7.21 -5.17
C ALA A 96 -10.18 7.71 -4.40
N PRO A 97 -10.07 8.02 -3.09
CA PRO A 97 -11.14 8.67 -2.36
C PRO A 97 -11.30 10.12 -2.83
N ALA A 98 -12.55 10.49 -3.12
CA ALA A 98 -12.99 11.77 -3.67
C ALA A 98 -12.70 11.94 -5.17
N ASP A 99 -13.76 12.15 -5.95
CA ASP A 99 -13.76 12.53 -7.37
C ASP A 99 -13.09 13.91 -7.58
N LEU A 100 -11.79 13.99 -7.32
CA LEU A 100 -10.92 15.16 -7.41
C LEU A 100 -10.18 15.15 -8.76
N SER A 101 -9.82 16.32 -9.24
CA SER A 101 -9.05 16.49 -10.47
C SER A 101 -7.67 15.82 -10.40
N GLN A 102 -7.14 15.43 -11.56
CA GLN A 102 -5.85 14.71 -11.66
C GLN A 102 -4.67 15.47 -11.04
N MET A 103 -4.68 16.81 -11.06
CA MET A 103 -3.62 17.60 -10.45
C MET A 103 -3.67 17.57 -8.93
N ALA A 104 -4.87 17.56 -8.35
CA ALA A 104 -5.10 17.44 -6.92
C ALA A 104 -4.46 16.15 -6.37
N TYR A 105 -4.65 15.03 -7.08
CA TYR A 105 -4.13 13.74 -6.68
C TYR A 105 -2.60 13.66 -6.73
N ILE A 106 -1.98 14.18 -7.79
CA ILE A 106 -0.51 14.20 -7.89
C ILE A 106 0.09 15.04 -6.77
N ILE A 107 -0.48 16.21 -6.48
CA ILE A 107 -0.02 17.07 -5.39
C ILE A 107 -0.11 16.33 -4.05
N LEU A 108 -1.24 15.67 -3.77
CA LEU A 108 -1.42 14.93 -2.53
C LEU A 108 -0.47 13.74 -2.40
N ALA A 109 -0.24 13.01 -3.51
CA ALA A 109 0.66 11.87 -3.55
C ALA A 109 2.13 12.28 -3.36
N VAL A 110 2.55 13.40 -3.94
CA VAL A 110 3.90 13.93 -3.78
C VAL A 110 4.11 14.42 -2.33
N ILE A 111 3.20 15.23 -1.79
CA ILE A 111 3.31 15.74 -0.42
C ILE A 111 3.28 14.59 0.58
N GLY A 112 2.31 13.68 0.45
CA GLY A 112 2.17 12.50 1.32
C GLY A 112 3.34 11.54 1.19
N GLY A 113 3.82 11.29 -0.03
CA GLY A 113 4.96 10.41 -0.31
C GLY A 113 6.26 10.94 0.28
N ILE A 114 6.54 12.24 0.11
CA ILE A 114 7.71 12.89 0.72
C ILE A 114 7.58 12.85 2.25
N GLY A 115 6.41 13.18 2.80
CA GLY A 115 6.16 13.14 4.24
C GLY A 115 6.42 11.75 4.84
N MET A 116 5.89 10.70 4.22
CA MET A 116 6.13 9.32 4.63
C MET A 116 7.59 8.91 4.49
N GLY A 117 8.29 9.37 3.45
CA GLY A 117 9.72 9.16 3.26
C GLY A 117 10.56 9.78 4.39
N VAL A 118 10.30 11.05 4.72
CA VAL A 118 11.00 11.77 5.79
C VAL A 118 10.75 11.11 7.15
N ILE A 119 9.50 10.79 7.47
CA ILE A 119 9.15 10.09 8.72
C ILE A 119 9.82 8.72 8.76
N GLY A 120 9.82 7.97 7.65
CA GLY A 120 10.47 6.67 7.56
C GLY A 120 11.99 6.73 7.81
N VAL A 121 12.66 7.80 7.40
CA VAL A 121 14.08 8.03 7.70
C VAL A 121 14.29 8.33 9.19
N TYR A 122 13.46 9.17 9.81
CA TYR A 122 13.56 9.49 11.24
C TYR A 122 13.33 8.27 12.15
N VAL A 123 12.35 7.43 11.80
CA VAL A 123 12.04 6.21 12.57
C VAL A 123 13.02 5.07 12.27
N GLY A 124 13.82 5.19 11.20
CA GLY A 124 14.83 4.20 10.82
C GLY A 124 14.26 2.95 10.14
N GLY A 125 13.10 3.06 9.47
CA GLY A 125 12.49 1.94 8.76
C GLY A 125 11.22 2.32 7.99
N CYS A 126 10.78 1.45 7.07
CA CYS A 126 9.49 1.60 6.40
C CYS A 126 8.34 1.03 7.25
N PRO A 127 7.06 1.34 6.94
CA PRO A 127 5.92 0.86 7.72
C PRO A 127 5.91 -0.66 7.91
N LEU A 128 6.23 -1.41 6.85
CA LEU A 128 6.30 -2.88 6.92
C LEU A 128 7.37 -3.37 7.91
N ARG A 129 8.55 -2.73 7.94
CA ARG A 129 9.62 -3.08 8.87
C ARG A 129 9.22 -2.79 10.31
N GLN A 130 8.46 -1.72 10.56
CA GLN A 130 7.97 -1.41 11.92
C GLN A 130 6.97 -2.47 12.40
N PHE A 131 6.12 -3.00 11.52
CA PHE A 131 5.25 -4.14 11.86
C PHE A 131 6.06 -5.40 12.20
N VAL A 132 7.07 -5.72 11.39
CA VAL A 132 7.95 -6.89 11.62
C VAL A 132 8.71 -6.74 12.94
N MET A 133 9.34 -5.60 13.19
CA MET A 133 10.07 -5.35 14.45
C MET A 133 9.16 -5.38 15.68
N THR A 134 7.88 -5.00 15.51
CA THR A 134 6.89 -5.12 16.58
C THR A 134 6.57 -6.58 16.87
N ALA A 135 6.47 -7.43 15.83
CA ALA A 135 6.31 -8.88 15.99
C ALA A 135 7.55 -9.55 16.61
N GLU A 136 8.76 -9.02 16.36
CA GLU A 136 10.01 -9.46 17.00
C GLU A 136 10.13 -9.01 18.47
N GLY A 137 9.20 -8.20 18.99
CA GLY A 137 9.15 -7.80 20.40
C GLY A 137 9.75 -6.41 20.71
N SER A 138 10.01 -5.56 19.72
CA SER A 138 10.51 -4.21 19.95
C SER A 138 9.40 -3.26 20.41
N MET A 139 9.54 -2.73 21.63
CA MET A 139 8.59 -1.75 22.19
C MET A 139 8.62 -0.39 21.47
N LYS A 140 9.75 -0.03 20.83
CA LYS A 140 9.87 1.25 20.10
C LYS A 140 9.01 1.26 18.84
N SER A 141 9.00 0.15 18.10
CA SER A 141 8.18 0.01 16.89
C SER A 141 6.70 -0.19 17.23
N LEU A 142 6.40 -0.78 18.40
CA LEU A 142 5.02 -0.93 18.88
C LEU A 142 4.32 0.44 19.01
N TRP A 143 4.99 1.44 19.61
CA TRP A 143 4.44 2.80 19.72
C TRP A 143 4.19 3.45 18.36
N PHE A 144 5.05 3.18 17.37
CA PHE A 144 4.83 3.63 15.99
C PHE A 144 3.57 2.99 15.37
N VAL A 145 3.39 1.68 15.53
CA VAL A 145 2.22 0.96 15.00
C VAL A 145 0.92 1.46 15.63
N ILE A 146 0.91 1.65 16.96
CA ILE A 146 -0.25 2.21 17.67
C ILE A 146 -0.53 3.64 17.18
N GLY A 147 0.50 4.48 17.09
CA GLY A 147 0.37 5.84 16.59
C GLY A 147 -0.18 5.91 15.16
N MET A 148 0.24 4.99 14.28
CA MET A 148 -0.28 4.88 12.93
C MET A 148 -1.74 4.40 12.89
N ALA A 149 -2.14 3.48 13.77
CA ALA A 149 -3.52 3.01 13.88
C ALA A 149 -4.47 4.10 14.39
N VAL A 150 -4.05 4.87 15.39
CA VAL A 150 -4.82 6.03 15.89
C VAL A 150 -4.84 7.15 14.84
N GLY A 151 -3.69 7.43 14.23
CA GLY A 151 -3.54 8.45 13.20
C GLY A 151 -4.40 8.20 11.97
N SER A 152 -4.59 6.95 11.54
CA SER A 152 -5.44 6.64 10.38
C SER A 152 -6.92 6.94 10.64
N VAL A 153 -7.40 6.68 11.86
CA VAL A 153 -8.78 7.00 12.28
C VAL A 153 -8.98 8.53 12.34
N ILE A 154 -8.03 9.25 12.95
CA ILE A 154 -8.09 10.71 13.03
C ILE A 154 -8.04 11.35 11.63
N PHE A 155 -7.17 10.84 10.76
CA PHE A 155 -7.04 11.31 9.39
C PHE A 155 -8.35 11.15 8.61
N TYR A 156 -9.03 10.00 8.77
CA TYR A 156 -10.32 9.76 8.11
C TYR A 156 -11.42 10.71 8.64
N LEU A 157 -11.50 10.90 9.95
CA LEU A 157 -12.58 11.67 10.57
C LEU A 157 -12.43 13.19 10.37
N ILE A 158 -11.21 13.72 10.42
CA ILE A 158 -10.95 15.16 10.47
C ILE A 158 -10.30 15.66 9.18
N THR A 159 -9.19 15.03 8.79
CA THR A 159 -8.34 15.56 7.72
C THR A 159 -8.89 15.29 6.33
N ALA A 160 -9.46 14.11 6.08
CA ALA A 160 -10.00 13.76 4.77
C ALA A 160 -11.14 14.71 4.35
N GLY A 161 -12.07 15.01 5.26
CA GLY A 161 -13.15 15.96 5.01
C GLY A 161 -12.65 17.39 4.79
N PHE A 162 -11.72 17.86 5.63
CA PHE A 162 -11.15 19.20 5.51
C PHE A 162 -10.33 19.40 4.23
N VAL A 163 -9.48 18.43 3.89
CA VAL A 163 -8.61 18.49 2.72
C VAL A 163 -9.42 18.41 1.43
N VAL A 164 -10.42 17.52 1.35
CA VAL A 164 -11.30 17.44 0.18
C VAL A 164 -12.14 18.70 0.04
N GLY A 165 -12.61 19.29 1.14
CA GLY A 165 -13.32 20.58 1.14
C GLY A 165 -12.43 21.73 0.65
N LEU A 166 -11.19 21.79 1.13
CA LEU A 166 -10.20 22.79 0.71
C LEU A 166 -9.87 22.65 -0.78
N MET A 167 -9.62 21.43 -1.26
CA MET A 167 -9.27 21.21 -2.66
C MET A 167 -10.41 21.56 -3.61
N LYS A 168 -11.66 21.22 -3.26
CA LYS A 168 -12.86 21.65 -3.99
C LYS A 168 -13.02 23.17 -4.01
N SER A 169 -12.66 23.87 -2.93
CA SER A 169 -12.71 25.35 -2.89
C SER A 169 -11.66 26.02 -3.78
N VAL A 170 -10.55 25.32 -4.07
CA VAL A 170 -9.49 25.76 -4.97
C VAL A 170 -9.81 25.41 -6.44
N GLY A 171 -10.95 24.77 -6.72
CA GLY A 171 -11.37 24.39 -8.07
C GLY A 171 -10.67 23.13 -8.60
N LEU A 172 -10.13 22.31 -7.69
CA LEU A 172 -9.43 21.06 -7.97
C LEU A 172 -10.17 19.85 -7.40
#